data_AF-A0A7J8BZW0-F1
#
_entry.id   AF-A0A7J8BZW0-F1
#
_cell.length_a   1.000
_cell.length_b   1.000
_cell.length_c   1.000
_cell.angle_alpha   90.00
_cell.angle_beta   90.00
_cell.angle_gamma   90.00
#
_symmetry.space_group_name_H-M   'P 1'
#
loop_
_entity.id
_entity.type
_entity.pdbx_description
1 polymer ?
#
loop_
_entity_poly.entity_id
_entity_poly.type
_entity_poly.pdbx_seq_one_letter_code
_entity_poly.pdbx_strand_id
1 'polypeptide(L)'
;MSVPFSNTHYRIPQGFGNLLEGLTCEILREQPDNIPSFAAAYFENLLEKREKKSQTPVKEETPVTALESSEEDKEKEEQAAVKIQAIFRGHLAREEVKKMKQDDLEGKTKENN
;
A
#
# COMPACT_ATOMS: atom_id res chain seq x y z
N MET A 1 -20.68 6.24 -18.94
CA MET A 1 -22.05 6.26 -18.39
C MET A 1 -22.59 4.84 -18.44
N SER A 2 -22.93 4.21 -17.31
CA SER A 2 -23.45 2.83 -17.29
C SER A 2 -24.95 2.80 -17.55
N VAL A 3 -25.39 2.05 -18.55
CA VAL A 3 -26.80 1.80 -18.84
C VAL A 3 -27.44 0.96 -17.72
N PRO A 4 -28.66 1.30 -17.27
CA PRO A 4 -29.32 0.57 -16.20
C PRO A 4 -29.75 -0.82 -16.70
N PHE A 5 -29.03 -1.86 -16.29
CA PHE A 5 -29.46 -3.24 -16.46
C PHE A 5 -30.72 -3.47 -15.61
N SER A 6 -31.88 -3.36 -16.23
CA SER A 6 -33.22 -3.70 -15.71
C SER A 6 -33.81 -2.83 -14.57
N ASN A 7 -35.14 -2.67 -14.65
CA ASN A 7 -35.98 -2.02 -13.65
C ASN A 7 -36.24 -2.97 -12.46
N THR A 8 -35.17 -3.35 -11.76
CA THR A 8 -35.23 -4.29 -10.64
C THR A 8 -34.81 -3.58 -9.35
N HIS A 9 -35.70 -3.60 -8.35
CA HIS A 9 -35.45 -3.04 -7.01
C HIS A 9 -34.36 -3.79 -6.24
N TYR A 10 -33.93 -4.95 -6.75
CA TYR A 10 -32.86 -5.75 -6.17
C TYR A 10 -31.54 -5.44 -6.88
N ARG A 11 -30.75 -4.56 -6.28
CA ARG A 11 -29.38 -4.28 -6.73
C ARG A 11 -28.43 -5.32 -6.16
N ILE A 12 -27.52 -5.79 -7.01
CA ILE A 12 -26.41 -6.64 -6.58
C ILE A 12 -25.49 -5.79 -5.69
N PRO A 13 -25.16 -6.23 -4.47
CA PRO A 13 -24.23 -5.51 -3.61
C PRO A 13 -22.86 -5.34 -4.28
N GLN A 14 -22.23 -4.19 -4.03
CA GLN A 14 -20.87 -3.94 -4.49
C GLN A 14 -19.91 -4.98 -3.90
N GLY A 15 -19.02 -5.52 -4.74
CA GLY A 15 -18.05 -6.53 -4.35
C GLY A 15 -18.56 -7.98 -4.36
N PHE A 16 -19.85 -8.21 -4.59
CA PHE A 16 -20.39 -9.58 -4.70
C PHE A 16 -19.73 -10.38 -5.84
N GLY A 17 -19.47 -9.73 -6.98
CA GLY A 17 -18.76 -10.34 -8.10
C GLY A 17 -17.35 -10.79 -7.71
N ASN A 18 -16.58 -9.92 -7.05
CA ASN A 18 -15.22 -10.24 -6.60
C ASN A 18 -15.20 -11.40 -5.59
N LEU A 19 -16.20 -11.46 -4.71
CA LEU A 19 -16.33 -12.54 -3.73
C LEU A 19 -16.55 -13.90 -4.42
N LEU A 20 -17.46 -13.94 -5.41
CA LEU A 20 -17.72 -15.15 -6.18
C LEU A 20 -16.53 -15.53 -7.06
N GLU A 21 -15.87 -14.57 -7.69
CA GLU A 21 -14.67 -14.80 -8.50
C GLU A 21 -13.59 -15.48 -7.67
N GLY A 22 -13.31 -14.97 -6.46
CA GLY A 22 -12.35 -15.58 -5.53
C GLY A 22 -12.68 -17.03 -5.18
N LEU A 23 -13.94 -17.31 -4.83
CA LEU A 23 -14.39 -18.69 -4.56
C LEU A 23 -14.21 -19.59 -5.79
N THR A 24 -14.66 -19.13 -6.97
CA THR A 24 -14.61 -19.94 -8.20
C THR A 24 -13.18 -20.25 -8.64
N CYS A 25 -12.26 -19.31 -8.47
CA CYS A 25 -10.84 -19.53 -8.75
C CYS A 25 -10.25 -20.62 -7.85
N GLU A 26 -10.56 -20.62 -6.55
CA GLU A 26 -10.06 -21.66 -5.64
C GLU A 26 -10.71 -23.03 -5.89
N ILE A 27 -12.00 -23.09 -6.25
CA ILE A 27 -12.64 -24.35 -6.66
C ILE A 27 -11.93 -24.95 -7.89
N LEU A 28 -11.64 -24.12 -8.90
CA LEU A 28 -10.94 -24.58 -10.10
C LEU A 28 -9.52 -25.06 -9.81
N ARG A 29 -8.87 -24.48 -8.79
CA ARG A 29 -7.51 -24.82 -8.36
C ARG A 29 -7.45 -26.11 -7.56
N GLU A 30 -8.32 -26.27 -6.56
CA GLU A 30 -8.30 -27.40 -5.63
C GLU A 30 -9.13 -28.59 -6.11
N GLN A 31 -10.04 -28.40 -7.08
CA GLN A 31 -10.93 -29.44 -7.63
C GLN A 31 -11.57 -30.31 -6.53
N PRO A 32 -12.27 -29.72 -5.54
CA PRO A 32 -12.83 -30.46 -4.42
C PRO A 32 -14.02 -31.32 -4.86
N ASP A 33 -14.16 -32.51 -4.27
CA ASP A 33 -15.29 -33.41 -4.52
C ASP A 33 -16.63 -32.83 -4.05
N ASN A 34 -16.63 -32.02 -2.99
CA ASN A 34 -17.82 -31.40 -2.39
C ASN A 34 -17.71 -29.88 -2.37
N ILE A 35 -18.25 -29.24 -3.41
CA ILE A 35 -18.23 -27.79 -3.60
C ILE A 35 -18.95 -27.04 -2.45
N PRO A 36 -20.17 -27.41 -2.02
CA PRO A 36 -20.83 -26.73 -0.90
C PRO A 36 -20.02 -26.70 0.39
N SER A 37 -19.44 -27.84 0.78
CA SER A 37 -18.59 -27.92 1.98
C SER A 37 -17.32 -27.08 1.82
N PHE A 38 -16.68 -27.11 0.65
CA PHE A 38 -15.53 -26.26 0.35
C PHE A 38 -15.87 -24.76 0.44
N ALA A 39 -17.00 -24.35 -0.14
CA ALA A 39 -17.43 -22.96 -0.14
C ALA A 39 -17.71 -22.44 1.27
N ALA A 40 -18.34 -23.25 2.12
CA ALA A 40 -18.56 -22.90 3.53
C ALA A 40 -17.23 -22.65 4.24
N ALA A 41 -16.28 -23.60 4.14
CA ALA A 41 -14.95 -23.46 4.74
C ALA A 41 -14.17 -22.26 4.17
N TYR A 42 -14.28 -21.99 2.87
CA TYR A 42 -13.67 -20.82 2.24
C TYR A 42 -14.19 -19.50 2.84
N PHE A 43 -15.51 -19.37 3.00
CA PHE A 43 -16.11 -18.17 3.57
C PHE A 43 -15.85 -18.03 5.07
N GLU A 44 -15.82 -19.13 5.83
CA GLU A 44 -15.38 -19.13 7.23
C GLU A 44 -13.95 -18.58 7.36
N ASN A 45 -13.01 -19.09 6.56
CA ASN A 45 -11.64 -18.60 6.51
C ASN A 45 -11.55 -17.12 6.12
N LEU A 46 -12.42 -16.65 5.22
CA LEU A 46 -12.47 -15.25 4.80
C LEU A 46 -13.01 -14.34 5.92
N LEU A 47 -14.01 -14.80 6.66
CA LEU A 47 -14.56 -14.12 7.83
C LEU A 47 -13.53 -14.06 8.96
N GLU A 48 -12.86 -15.15 9.27
CA GLU A 48 -11.79 -15.16 10.26
C GLU A 48 -10.68 -14.16 9.93
N LYS A 49 -10.24 -14.11 8.66
CA LYS A 49 -9.24 -13.13 8.22
C LYS A 49 -9.74 -11.70 8.40
N ARG A 50 -11.03 -11.46 8.18
CA ARG A 50 -11.65 -10.14 8.41
C ARG A 50 -11.70 -9.81 9.90
N GLU A 51 -12.10 -10.74 10.75
CA GLU A 51 -12.23 -10.54 12.20
C GLU A 51 -10.87 -10.39 12.88
N LYS A 52 -9.88 -11.21 12.50
CA LYS A 52 -8.48 -11.07 12.95
C LYS A 52 -7.90 -9.71 12.56
N LYS A 53 -8.29 -9.17 11.41
CA LYS A 53 -7.93 -7.82 10.96
C LYS A 53 -8.73 -6.72 11.66
N SER A 54 -9.86 -7.05 12.30
CA SER A 54 -10.74 -6.11 13.01
C SER A 54 -10.47 -6.07 14.53
N GLN A 55 -9.74 -7.05 15.09
CA GLN A 55 -9.44 -7.16 16.53
C GLN A 55 -8.08 -6.57 16.95
N THR A 56 -7.54 -5.61 16.20
CA THR A 56 -6.67 -4.57 16.78
C THR A 56 -7.55 -3.52 17.44
N PRO A 57 -7.37 -3.17 18.73
CA PRO A 57 -8.32 -2.33 19.46
C PRO A 57 -8.14 -0.86 19.09
N VAL A 58 -8.83 -0.38 18.05
CA VAL A 58 -8.98 1.07 17.81
C VAL A 58 -10.39 1.49 18.18
N LYS A 59 -10.50 2.21 19.30
CA LYS A 59 -11.69 3.00 19.67
C LYS A 59 -11.94 4.05 18.58
N GLU A 60 -13.21 4.20 18.23
CA GLU A 60 -13.72 5.09 17.18
C GLU A 60 -13.42 6.58 17.40
N GLU A 61 -13.47 7.29 16.26
CA GLU A 61 -13.53 8.74 16.01
C GLU A 61 -12.21 9.40 15.56
N THR A 62 -12.20 9.86 14.30
CA THR A 62 -11.28 10.78 13.55
C THR A 62 -10.52 10.17 12.34
N PRO A 63 -10.28 10.99 11.29
CA PRO A 63 -10.26 10.53 9.90
C PRO A 63 -8.86 10.13 9.42
N VAL A 64 -8.79 9.05 8.62
CA VAL A 64 -7.68 8.64 7.73
C VAL A 64 -6.32 8.37 8.42
N THR A 65 -5.70 7.25 8.04
CA THR A 65 -4.27 6.88 8.24
C THR A 65 -3.87 6.19 9.55
N ALA A 66 -2.77 5.42 9.44
CA ALA A 66 -2.05 4.65 10.48
C ALA A 66 -2.58 3.24 10.78
N LEU A 67 -2.19 2.31 9.89
CA LEU A 67 -1.86 0.93 10.23
C LEU A 67 -1.01 0.94 11.51
N GLU A 68 -1.45 0.26 12.57
CA GLU A 68 -0.71 0.16 13.84
C GLU A 68 0.59 -0.63 13.60
N SER A 69 1.64 0.09 13.22
CA SER A 69 3.02 -0.34 13.38
C SER A 69 3.34 -0.37 14.87
N SER A 70 3.99 -1.45 15.34
CA SER A 70 4.41 -1.57 16.73
C SER A 70 5.31 -0.37 17.11
N GLU A 71 5.42 -0.02 18.39
CA GLU A 71 6.30 1.08 18.83
C GLU A 71 7.74 0.88 18.32
N GLU A 72 8.19 -0.37 18.24
CA GLU A 72 9.47 -0.74 17.64
C GLU A 72 9.56 -0.44 16.14
N ASP A 73 8.47 -0.62 15.40
CA ASP A 73 8.44 -0.38 13.95
C ASP A 73 8.42 1.12 13.65
N LYS A 74 7.73 1.93 14.46
CA LYS A 74 7.79 3.39 14.37
C LYS A 74 9.19 3.93 14.63
N GLU A 75 9.86 3.42 15.66
CA GLU A 75 11.26 3.80 15.93
C GLU A 75 12.19 3.41 14.77
N LYS A 76 12.02 2.22 14.19
CA LYS A 76 12.81 1.78 13.02
C LYS A 76 12.54 2.67 11.79
N GLU A 77 11.28 3.02 11.55
CA GLU A 77 10.88 3.92 10.46
C GLU A 77 11.46 5.32 10.65
N GLU A 78 11.41 5.88 11.87
CA GLU A 78 11.99 7.18 12.19
C GLU A 78 13.52 7.18 12.02
N GLN A 79 14.21 6.13 12.50
CA GLN A 79 15.66 5.99 12.31
C GLN A 79 16.03 5.87 10.82
N ALA A 80 15.25 5.13 10.04
CA ALA A 80 15.44 5.01 8.60
C ALA A 80 15.21 6.36 7.90
N ALA A 81 14.16 7.09 8.26
CA ALA A 81 13.86 8.41 7.72
C ALA A 81 14.99 9.42 8.01
N VAL A 82 15.46 9.48 9.26
CA VAL A 82 16.60 10.34 9.66
C VAL A 82 17.85 10.02 8.84
N LYS A 83 18.13 8.73 8.62
CA LYS A 83 19.29 8.29 7.83
C LYS A 83 19.18 8.73 6.36
N ILE A 84 18.01 8.56 5.75
CA ILE A 84 17.75 9.00 4.36
C ILE A 84 17.92 10.52 4.25
N GLN A 85 17.33 11.28 5.18
CA GLN A 85 17.44 12.74 5.20
C GLN A 85 18.89 13.21 5.35
N ALA A 86 19.67 12.61 6.24
CA ALA A 86 21.07 12.95 6.45
C ALA A 86 21.90 12.69 5.18
N ILE A 87 21.69 11.55 4.52
CA ILE A 87 22.36 11.21 3.27
C ILE A 87 22.01 12.21 2.17
N PHE A 88 20.73 12.54 2.01
CA PHE A 88 20.26 13.47 0.98
C PHE A 88 20.79 14.89 1.19
N ARG A 89 20.76 15.41 2.43
CA ARG A 89 21.36 16.72 2.76
C ARG A 89 22.85 16.74 2.44
N GLY A 90 23.58 15.66 2.76
CA GLY A 90 24.98 15.53 2.38
C GLY A 90 25.20 15.46 0.87
N HIS A 91 24.31 14.81 0.12
CA HIS A 91 24.36 14.79 -1.34
C HIS A 91 24.18 16.20 -1.92
N LEU A 92 23.19 16.96 -1.46
CA LEU A 92 22.96 18.34 -1.90
C LEU A 92 24.18 19.24 -1.64
N ALA A 93 24.74 19.21 -0.43
CA ALA A 93 25.93 19.99 -0.11
C ALA A 93 27.13 19.64 -1.01
N ARG A 94 27.33 18.35 -1.31
CA ARG A 94 28.39 17.90 -2.22
C ARG A 94 28.16 18.34 -3.66
N GLU A 95 26.91 18.33 -4.13
CA GLU A 95 26.56 18.81 -5.47
C GLU A 95 26.76 20.32 -5.60
N GLU A 96 26.43 21.11 -4.58
CA GLU A 96 26.70 22.56 -4.58
C GLU A 96 28.19 22.86 -4.63
N VAL A 97 29.01 22.17 -3.82
CA VAL A 97 30.47 22.32 -3.84
C VAL A 97 31.06 21.92 -5.20
N LYS A 98 30.52 20.87 -5.85
CA LYS A 98 30.94 20.50 -7.20
C LYS A 98 30.62 21.60 -8.22
N LYS A 99 29.42 22.19 -8.16
CA LYS A 99 29.02 23.30 -9.05
C LYS A 99 29.91 24.53 -8.85
N MET A 100 30.13 24.95 -7.61
CA MET A 100 31.04 26.07 -7.30
C MET A 100 32.44 25.82 -7.85
N LYS A 101 32.95 24.59 -7.74
CA LYS A 101 34.26 24.22 -8.29
C LYS A 101 34.29 24.24 -9.82
N GLN A 102 33.18 23.91 -10.50
CA GLN A 102 33.08 24.00 -11.96
C GLN A 102 33.01 25.46 -12.42
N ASP A 103 32.19 26.28 -11.76
CA ASP A 103 32.07 27.71 -12.05
C ASP A 103 33.41 28.45 -11.85
N ASP A 104 34.16 28.13 -10.78
CA ASP A 104 35.50 28.68 -10.53
C ASP A 104 36.52 28.29 -11.61
N LEU A 105 36.40 27.09 -12.20
CA LEU A 105 37.27 26.63 -13.27
C LEU A 105 36.92 27.31 -14.61
N GLU A 106 35.64 27.55 -14.87
CA GLU A 106 35.16 28.28 -16.05
C GLU A 106 35.43 29.79 -15.99
N GLY A 107 35.42 30.38 -14.80
CA GLY A 107 35.82 31.78 -14.60
C GLY A 107 37.30 32.02 -14.90
N LYS A 108 38.18 31.12 -14.44
CA LYS A 108 39.64 31.20 -14.66
C LYS A 108 40.07 30.94 -16.11
N THR A 109 39.26 30.26 -16.92
CA THR A 109 39.56 30.02 -18.34
C THR A 109 39.14 31.20 -19.24
N LYS A 110 38.24 32.07 -18.78
CA LYS A 110 37.79 33.25 -19.54
C LYS A 110 38.60 34.53 -19.28
N GLU A 111 39.33 34.61 -18.16
CA GLU A 111 40.24 35.74 -17.86
C GLU A 111 41.63 35.61 -18.50
N ASN A 112 41.97 34.46 -19.10
CA ASN A 112 43.31 34.20 -19.68
C ASN A 112 43.33 34.20 -21.22
N ASN A 113 42.37 34.83 -21.89
CA ASN A 113 42.29 34.97 -23.35
C ASN A 113 41.81 36.37 -23.73
#